data_AF-A0A6M0ASW4-F1
#
_entry.id   AF-A0A6M0ASW4-F1
#
_cell.length_a   1.000
_cell.length_b   1.000
_cell.length_c   1.000
_cell.angle_alpha   90.00
_cell.angle_beta   90.00
_cell.angle_gamma   90.00
#
_symmetry.space_group_name_H-M   'P 1'
#
loop_
_entity.id
_entity.type
_entity.pdbx_description
1 polymer ?
#
loop_
_entity_poly.entity_id
_entity_poly.type
_entity_poly.pdbx_seq_one_letter_code
_entity_poly.pdbx_strand_id
1 'polypeptide(L)'
;TWRNKKFYREQYGINSFSESVERILAAVRSAAYETVILIGHNGPTGLGEQAEAPCGKDWYPAGGDHGDPDLADAIAKTYSLGKNIPLVTFGHMHHILKHTKDRLRTMIVTSPEGTVYLNAASVPRIIETDTDRLRNFSIVSLKGGIVDQVSLVWVGKDYSVVSEELLYQASEALLV
;
A
#
# COMPACT_ATOMS: atom_id res chain seq x y z
N THR A 1 -2.94 13.63 -13.78
CA THR A 1 -3.89 13.90 -14.89
C THR A 1 -4.74 12.66 -15.13
N TRP A 2 -6.01 12.80 -15.52
CA TRP A 2 -6.94 11.67 -15.77
C TRP A 2 -6.68 11.04 -17.14
N ARG A 3 -5.84 9.99 -17.20
CA ARG A 3 -5.23 9.49 -18.45
C ARG A 3 -6.10 8.52 -19.26
N ASN A 4 -6.77 7.55 -18.64
CA ASN A 4 -7.50 6.48 -19.34
C ASN A 4 -9.02 6.73 -19.40
N LYS A 5 -9.43 7.95 -19.79
CA LYS A 5 -10.83 8.42 -19.66
C LYS A 5 -11.87 7.48 -20.27
N LYS A 6 -11.62 7.00 -21.50
CA LYS A 6 -12.53 6.10 -22.23
C LYS A 6 -12.72 4.79 -21.48
N PHE A 7 -11.61 4.18 -21.07
CA PHE A 7 -11.61 2.91 -20.34
C PHE A 7 -12.34 3.03 -19.00
N TYR A 8 -12.05 4.06 -18.19
CA TYR A 8 -12.70 4.24 -16.90
C TYR A 8 -14.21 4.47 -17.01
N ARG A 9 -14.63 5.24 -18.01
CA ARG A 9 -16.05 5.44 -18.28
C ARG A 9 -16.73 4.15 -18.74
N GLU A 10 -16.16 3.44 -19.71
CA GLU A 10 -16.82 2.29 -20.33
C GLU A 10 -16.82 1.05 -19.44
N GLN A 11 -15.77 0.83 -18.64
CA GLN A 11 -15.66 -0.36 -17.78
C GLN A 11 -16.22 -0.14 -16.37
N TYR A 12 -16.12 1.08 -15.84
CA TYR A 12 -16.47 1.37 -14.44
C TYR A 12 -17.52 2.46 -14.26
N GLY A 13 -17.89 3.17 -15.34
CA GLY A 13 -18.80 4.31 -15.26
C GLY A 13 -18.23 5.50 -14.50
N ILE A 14 -16.89 5.65 -14.43
CA ILE A 14 -16.21 6.73 -13.71
C ILE A 14 -15.58 7.69 -14.71
N ASN A 15 -15.96 8.97 -14.66
CA ASN A 15 -15.55 9.99 -15.63
C ASN A 15 -14.50 10.95 -15.10
N SER A 16 -14.25 10.98 -13.79
CA SER A 16 -13.32 11.91 -13.15
C SER A 16 -12.74 11.35 -11.86
N PHE A 17 -11.67 11.96 -11.37
CA PHE A 17 -11.17 11.67 -10.02
C PHE A 17 -12.23 11.94 -8.95
N SER A 18 -13.04 13.00 -9.09
CA SER A 18 -14.13 13.29 -8.13
C SER A 18 -15.14 12.15 -8.06
N GLU A 19 -15.55 11.60 -9.20
CA GLU A 19 -16.45 10.44 -9.24
C GLU A 19 -15.80 9.17 -8.67
N SER A 20 -14.49 9.00 -8.87
CA SER A 20 -13.71 7.91 -8.25
C SER A 20 -13.71 8.03 -6.73
N VAL A 21 -13.44 9.24 -6.20
CA VAL A 21 -13.49 9.54 -4.76
C VAL A 21 -14.87 9.22 -4.18
N GLU A 22 -15.94 9.70 -4.81
CA GLU A 22 -17.30 9.44 -4.34
C GLU A 22 -17.64 7.94 -4.37
N ARG A 23 -17.12 7.19 -5.35
CA ARG A 23 -17.30 5.74 -5.39
C ARG A 23 -16.58 5.03 -4.23
N ILE A 24 -15.36 5.45 -3.92
CA ILE A 24 -14.61 4.93 -2.77
C ILE A 24 -15.35 5.28 -1.46
N LEU A 25 -15.80 6.52 -1.32
CA LEU A 25 -16.52 6.97 -0.13
C LEU A 25 -17.88 6.31 0.04
N ALA A 26 -18.58 5.98 -1.05
CA ALA A 26 -19.81 5.19 -0.97
C ALA A 26 -19.55 3.80 -0.35
N ALA A 27 -18.45 3.15 -0.72
CA ALA A 27 -18.03 1.87 -0.13
C ALA A 27 -17.59 2.03 1.34
N VAL A 28 -16.88 3.12 1.67
CA VAL A 28 -16.51 3.45 3.04
C VAL A 28 -17.76 3.66 3.91
N ARG A 29 -18.76 4.41 3.43
CA ARG A 29 -20.01 4.67 4.17
C ARG A 29 -20.86 3.41 4.35
N SER A 30 -20.80 2.46 3.42
CA SER A 30 -21.52 1.19 3.53
C SER A 30 -20.80 0.13 4.36
N ALA A 31 -19.54 0.37 4.74
CA ALA A 31 -18.80 -0.53 5.63
C ALA A 31 -19.48 -0.63 7.00
N ALA A 32 -19.66 -1.85 7.48
CA ALA A 32 -20.37 -2.13 8.73
C ALA A 32 -19.61 -1.66 10.00
N TYR A 33 -18.32 -1.35 9.87
CA TYR A 33 -17.44 -1.00 10.98
C TYR A 33 -16.81 0.38 10.77
N GLU A 34 -16.38 1.01 11.86
CA GLU A 34 -15.67 2.28 11.82
C GLU A 34 -14.19 2.13 11.44
N THR A 35 -13.62 0.95 11.68
CA THR A 35 -12.29 0.58 11.17
C THR A 35 -12.40 0.09 9.74
N VAL A 36 -11.74 0.79 8.82
CA VAL A 36 -11.71 0.44 7.39
C VAL A 36 -10.28 0.27 6.90
N ILE A 37 -10.04 -0.72 6.06
CA ILE A 37 -8.75 -0.93 5.38
C ILE A 37 -8.95 -0.55 3.93
N LEU A 38 -8.05 0.28 3.40
CA LEU A 38 -8.07 0.68 1.99
C LEU A 38 -6.99 -0.08 1.22
N ILE A 39 -7.37 -0.62 0.07
CA ILE A 39 -6.48 -1.42 -0.77
C ILE A 39 -6.48 -0.83 -2.19
N GLY A 40 -5.30 -0.48 -2.68
CA GLY A 40 -5.09 0.08 -4.01
C GLY A 40 -4.09 -0.74 -4.83
N HIS A 41 -4.09 -0.58 -6.15
CA HIS A 41 -2.95 -1.06 -6.94
C HIS A 41 -1.75 -0.12 -6.77
N ASN A 42 -1.96 1.19 -6.91
CA ASN A 42 -1.00 2.22 -6.51
C ASN A 42 -1.35 2.76 -5.12
N GLY A 43 -0.37 3.36 -4.46
CA GLY A 43 -0.59 4.10 -3.23
C GLY A 43 -1.11 5.52 -3.49
N PRO A 44 -1.49 6.27 -2.43
CA PRO A 44 -1.96 7.63 -2.57
C PRO A 44 -0.83 8.60 -2.94
N THR A 45 -1.19 9.70 -3.63
CA THR A 45 -0.28 10.85 -3.74
C THR A 45 0.08 11.38 -2.35
N GLY A 46 1.27 11.97 -2.21
CA GLY A 46 1.84 12.48 -0.95
C GLY A 46 2.95 11.59 -0.38
N LEU A 47 3.16 10.40 -0.96
CA LEU A 47 4.16 9.43 -0.53
C LEU A 47 5.24 9.19 -1.59
N GLY A 48 5.41 10.11 -2.55
CA GLY A 48 6.30 9.91 -3.70
C GLY A 48 7.28 11.04 -3.97
N GLU A 49 7.59 11.90 -2.98
CA GLU A 49 8.51 13.03 -3.16
C GLU A 49 9.88 12.58 -3.70
N GLN A 50 10.51 11.63 -3.02
CA GLN A 50 11.80 11.03 -3.41
C GLN A 50 11.61 9.77 -4.26
N ALA A 51 12.62 9.40 -5.06
CA ALA A 51 12.54 8.23 -5.94
C ALA A 51 12.36 6.91 -5.17
N GLU A 52 12.98 6.81 -4.00
CA GLU A 52 12.88 5.69 -3.07
C GLU A 52 11.66 5.72 -2.15
N ALA A 53 10.86 6.79 -2.17
CA ALA A 53 9.63 6.87 -1.36
C ALA A 53 8.59 5.83 -1.82
N PRO A 54 7.61 5.44 -1.00
CA PRO A 54 6.69 4.34 -1.34
C PRO A 54 5.99 4.48 -2.70
N CYS A 55 5.66 5.71 -3.10
CA CYS A 55 5.01 6.04 -4.38
C CYS A 55 5.91 6.84 -5.34
N GLY A 56 7.23 6.86 -5.12
CA GLY A 56 8.18 7.68 -5.87
C GLY A 56 8.54 7.13 -7.25
N LYS A 57 8.55 7.97 -8.28
CA LYS A 57 9.08 7.60 -9.61
C LYS A 57 10.56 7.29 -9.51
N ASP A 58 10.98 6.14 -10.00
CA ASP A 58 12.36 5.66 -9.88
C ASP A 58 13.10 5.50 -11.21
N TRP A 59 12.49 5.91 -12.32
CA TRP A 59 13.09 5.90 -13.65
C TRP A 59 14.08 7.05 -13.89
N TYR A 60 14.08 8.08 -13.03
CA TYR A 60 15.09 9.15 -12.99
C TYR A 60 15.38 9.55 -11.53
N PRO A 61 16.62 9.95 -11.18
CA PRO A 61 16.98 10.28 -9.79
C PRO A 61 16.19 11.43 -9.16
N ALA A 62 15.68 12.35 -9.97
CA ALA A 62 14.90 13.51 -9.48
C ALA A 62 13.56 13.12 -8.83
N GLY A 63 13.13 11.86 -8.93
CA GLY A 63 11.96 11.36 -8.24
C GLY A 63 10.63 11.90 -8.76
N GLY A 64 9.72 12.17 -7.83
CA GLY A 64 8.40 12.74 -8.08
C GLY A 64 7.26 11.75 -7.93
N ASP A 65 6.10 12.28 -7.57
CA ASP A 65 5.00 11.46 -7.07
C ASP A 65 4.26 10.67 -8.17
N HIS A 66 4.09 9.37 -7.97
CA HIS A 66 3.34 8.44 -8.82
C HIS A 66 2.07 7.90 -8.16
N GLY A 67 1.72 8.38 -6.97
CA GLY A 67 0.52 7.97 -6.26
C GLY A 67 -0.76 8.51 -6.88
N ASP A 68 -1.87 7.88 -6.53
CA ASP A 68 -3.22 8.17 -7.00
C ASP A 68 -3.86 9.29 -6.17
N PRO A 69 -4.26 10.43 -6.79
CA PRO A 69 -4.77 11.59 -6.05
C PRO A 69 -6.20 11.40 -5.53
N ASP A 70 -7.01 10.57 -6.19
CA ASP A 70 -8.34 10.17 -5.70
C ASP A 70 -8.27 9.27 -4.48
N LEU A 71 -7.30 8.35 -4.40
CA LEU A 71 -7.08 7.57 -3.17
C LEU A 71 -6.67 8.48 -2.01
N ALA A 72 -5.79 9.46 -2.25
CA ALA A 72 -5.39 10.44 -1.24
C ALA A 72 -6.58 11.27 -0.72
N ASP A 73 -7.44 11.79 -1.61
CA ASP A 73 -8.63 12.55 -1.22
C ASP A 73 -9.67 11.66 -0.50
N ALA A 74 -9.86 10.42 -0.95
CA ALA A 74 -10.74 9.47 -0.29
C ALA A 74 -10.28 9.13 1.14
N ILE A 75 -8.97 8.96 1.36
CA ILE A 75 -8.39 8.78 2.71
C ILE A 75 -8.72 9.98 3.61
N ALA A 76 -8.44 11.20 3.15
CA ALA A 76 -8.69 12.42 3.92
C ALA A 76 -10.17 12.58 4.28
N LYS A 77 -11.07 12.35 3.31
CA LYS A 77 -12.52 12.39 3.53
C LYS A 77 -13.02 11.26 4.41
N THR A 78 -12.38 10.09 4.39
CA THR A 78 -12.74 8.98 5.28
C THR A 78 -12.51 9.35 6.75
N TYR A 79 -11.41 10.02 7.10
CA TYR A 79 -11.24 10.54 8.46
C TYR A 79 -12.30 11.58 8.83
N SER A 80 -12.70 12.42 7.88
CA SER A 80 -13.77 13.41 8.10
C SER A 80 -15.14 12.77 8.37
N LEU A 81 -15.32 11.47 8.05
CA LEU A 81 -16.50 10.70 8.41
C LEU A 81 -16.43 10.09 9.82
N GLY A 82 -15.34 10.31 10.57
CA GLY A 82 -15.11 9.72 11.88
C GLY A 82 -14.62 8.27 11.84
N LYS A 83 -14.24 7.76 10.66
CA LYS A 83 -13.71 6.40 10.49
C LYS A 83 -12.21 6.34 10.75
N ASN A 84 -11.76 5.19 11.25
CA ASN A 84 -10.35 4.88 11.47
C ASN A 84 -9.79 4.06 10.31
N ILE A 85 -8.55 4.36 9.90
CA ILE A 85 -7.88 3.70 8.75
C ILE A 85 -6.54 3.14 9.22
N PRO A 86 -6.48 2.00 9.94
CA PRO A 86 -5.20 1.51 10.45
C PRO A 86 -4.21 1.12 9.35
N LEU A 87 -4.72 0.70 8.19
CA LEU A 87 -3.92 0.21 7.09
C LEU A 87 -4.43 0.75 5.75
N VAL A 88 -3.50 1.31 4.98
CA VAL A 88 -3.65 1.49 3.54
C VAL A 88 -2.55 0.67 2.86
N THR A 89 -2.91 -0.38 2.13
CA THR A 89 -1.93 -1.21 1.44
C THR A 89 -2.09 -1.14 -0.07
N PHE A 90 -0.95 -1.16 -0.75
CA PHE A 90 -0.86 -1.00 -2.19
C PHE A 90 0.39 -1.69 -2.74
N GLY A 91 0.63 -1.54 -4.04
CA GLY A 91 1.81 -2.06 -4.71
C GLY A 91 2.26 -1.18 -5.87
N HIS A 92 2.38 -1.79 -7.05
CA HIS A 92 2.87 -1.20 -8.31
C HIS A 92 4.33 -0.77 -8.31
N MET A 93 4.73 0.10 -7.38
CA MET A 93 6.09 0.62 -7.29
C MET A 93 7.01 -0.40 -6.62
N HIS A 94 7.74 -1.17 -7.42
CA HIS A 94 8.60 -2.26 -6.94
C HIS A 94 9.68 -1.79 -5.95
N HIS A 95 9.98 -2.63 -4.96
CA HIS A 95 10.99 -2.36 -3.93
C HIS A 95 12.43 -2.21 -4.47
N ILE A 96 12.78 -2.89 -5.56
CA ILE A 96 14.05 -2.69 -6.28
C ILE A 96 13.90 -1.48 -7.21
N LEU A 97 14.73 -0.46 -6.98
CA LEU A 97 14.70 0.77 -7.75
C LEU A 97 15.28 0.58 -9.16
N LYS A 98 14.73 1.29 -10.14
CA LYS A 98 15.24 1.27 -11.52
C LYS A 98 16.55 2.04 -11.69
N HIS A 99 16.69 3.21 -11.05
CA HIS A 99 17.85 4.08 -11.21
C HIS A 99 19.08 3.69 -10.37
N THR A 100 18.94 2.85 -9.35
CA THR A 100 20.04 2.39 -8.49
C THR A 100 19.76 1.01 -7.89
N LYS A 101 20.81 0.30 -7.47
CA LYS A 101 20.74 -0.93 -6.66
C LYS A 101 21.32 -0.77 -5.25
N ASP A 102 21.78 0.44 -4.91
CA ASP A 102 22.48 0.71 -3.64
C ASP A 102 21.53 0.78 -2.45
N ARG A 103 20.24 0.97 -2.70
CA ARG A 103 19.17 0.98 -1.70
C ARG A 103 17.86 0.45 -2.27
N LEU A 104 16.99 0.02 -1.37
CA LEU A 104 15.62 -0.37 -1.70
C LEU A 104 14.66 0.81 -1.50
N ARG A 105 13.48 0.69 -2.09
CA ARG A 105 12.33 1.58 -1.82
C ARG A 105 11.89 1.42 -0.37
N THR A 106 11.53 2.53 0.26
CA THR A 106 10.81 2.53 1.53
C THR A 106 9.46 1.83 1.34
N MET A 107 9.26 0.71 2.03
CA MET A 107 8.01 -0.07 1.92
C MET A 107 6.93 0.41 2.88
N ILE A 108 7.31 0.98 4.03
CA ILE A 108 6.38 1.37 5.09
C ILE A 108 6.57 2.83 5.48
N VAL A 109 5.46 3.56 5.61
CA VAL A 109 5.39 4.90 6.22
C VAL A 109 4.18 4.93 7.15
N THR A 110 4.30 5.61 8.29
CA THR A 110 3.16 5.84 9.20
C THR A 110 2.76 7.30 9.18
N SER A 111 1.46 7.59 9.11
CA SER A 111 0.94 8.95 9.17
C SER A 111 0.85 9.47 10.61
N PRO A 112 0.77 10.79 10.83
CA PRO A 112 0.49 11.36 12.15
C PRO A 112 -0.81 10.86 12.79
N GLU A 113 -1.79 10.49 11.97
CA GLU A 113 -3.08 9.90 12.39
C GLU A 113 -2.95 8.42 12.82
N GLY A 114 -1.77 7.81 12.66
CA GLY A 114 -1.51 6.42 13.04
C GLY A 114 -1.70 5.39 11.93
N THR A 115 -1.95 5.85 10.69
CA THR A 115 -2.20 4.97 9.55
C THR A 115 -0.91 4.41 8.99
N VAL A 116 -0.82 3.09 8.90
CA VAL A 116 0.31 2.40 8.27
C VAL A 116 0.05 2.29 6.77
N TYR A 117 0.93 2.89 5.99
CA TYR A 117 0.99 2.73 4.53
C TYR A 117 1.98 1.63 4.19
N LEU A 118 1.49 0.54 3.58
CA LEU A 118 2.33 -0.60 3.16
C LEU A 118 2.33 -0.72 1.63
N ASN A 119 3.49 -0.45 1.02
CA ASN A 119 3.79 -0.89 -0.34
C ASN A 119 4.28 -2.34 -0.32
N ALA A 120 3.41 -3.28 -0.68
CA ALA A 120 3.67 -4.72 -0.71
C ALA A 120 4.26 -5.21 -2.05
N ALA A 121 4.85 -4.33 -2.87
CA ALA A 121 5.45 -4.68 -4.17
C ALA A 121 6.87 -5.26 -4.04
N SER A 122 7.01 -6.32 -3.23
CA SER A 122 8.21 -7.16 -3.19
C SER A 122 8.21 -8.13 -4.37
N VAL A 123 9.24 -8.07 -5.22
CA VAL A 123 9.33 -8.83 -6.47
C VAL A 123 10.75 -9.34 -6.73
N PRO A 124 10.95 -10.52 -7.34
CA PRO A 124 9.92 -11.44 -7.81
C PRO A 124 9.13 -12.05 -6.65
N ARG A 125 7.83 -12.24 -6.83
CA ARG A 125 6.95 -12.87 -5.81
C ARG A 125 7.20 -14.36 -5.67
N ILE A 126 7.85 -14.95 -6.67
CA ILE A 126 8.14 -16.36 -6.77
C ILE A 126 9.59 -16.49 -7.23
N ILE A 127 10.38 -17.27 -6.51
CA ILE A 127 11.76 -17.61 -6.89
C ILE A 127 11.84 -19.13 -7.01
N GLU A 128 12.47 -19.61 -8.08
CA GLU A 128 12.82 -21.02 -8.23
C GLU A 128 14.27 -21.22 -7.76
N THR A 129 14.48 -22.27 -6.98
CA THR A 129 15.79 -22.74 -6.53
C THR A 129 15.96 -24.17 -7.02
N ASP A 130 17.16 -24.75 -6.88
CA ASP A 130 17.42 -26.12 -7.33
C ASP A 130 16.51 -27.17 -6.66
N THR A 131 15.98 -26.88 -5.46
CA THR A 131 15.22 -27.85 -4.65
C THR A 131 13.81 -27.41 -4.28
N ASP A 132 13.48 -26.14 -4.51
CA ASP A 132 12.24 -25.53 -4.02
C ASP A 132 11.73 -24.39 -4.92
N ARG A 133 10.48 -24.02 -4.72
CA ARG A 133 9.83 -22.86 -5.31
C ARG A 133 9.30 -21.99 -4.18
N LEU A 134 10.00 -20.90 -3.89
CA LEU A 134 9.68 -19.97 -2.82
C LEU A 134 8.65 -18.95 -3.28
N ARG A 135 7.75 -18.53 -2.39
CA ARG A 135 6.74 -17.49 -2.65
C ARG A 135 6.75 -16.48 -1.52
N ASN A 136 6.67 -15.18 -1.83
CA ASN A 136 6.52 -14.16 -0.79
C ASN A 136 5.18 -13.43 -0.82
N PHE A 137 4.78 -13.00 0.38
CA PHE A 137 3.68 -12.10 0.63
C PHE A 137 3.88 -11.42 1.99
N SER A 138 3.16 -10.32 2.24
CA SER A 138 3.17 -9.65 3.53
C SER A 138 2.10 -10.21 4.45
N ILE A 139 2.42 -10.38 5.73
CA ILE A 139 1.47 -10.65 6.81
C ILE A 139 1.32 -9.36 7.61
N VAL A 140 0.08 -8.95 7.84
CA VAL A 140 -0.24 -7.78 8.67
C VAL A 140 -1.13 -8.23 9.82
N SER A 141 -0.64 -8.05 11.04
CA SER A 141 -1.39 -8.34 12.27
C SER A 141 -2.03 -7.05 12.78
N LEU A 142 -3.32 -7.11 13.11
CA LEU A 142 -4.03 -5.99 13.74
C LEU A 142 -4.46 -6.39 15.16
N LYS A 143 -4.29 -5.47 16.11
CA LYS A 143 -4.75 -5.61 17.49
C LYS A 143 -5.49 -4.34 17.90
N GLY A 144 -6.71 -4.48 18.41
CA GLY A 144 -7.52 -3.32 18.81
C GLY A 144 -7.83 -2.34 17.67
N GLY A 145 -7.82 -2.80 16.41
CA GLY A 145 -8.02 -1.92 15.25
C GLY A 145 -6.80 -1.06 14.89
N ILE A 146 -5.61 -1.41 15.38
CA ILE A 146 -4.32 -0.80 15.05
C ILE A 146 -3.43 -1.88 14.41
N VAL A 147 -2.57 -1.50 13.45
CA VAL A 147 -1.55 -2.42 12.92
C VAL A 147 -0.52 -2.66 14.01
N ASP A 148 -0.38 -3.91 14.45
CA ASP A 148 0.58 -4.33 15.47
C ASP A 148 1.91 -4.71 14.83
N GLN A 149 1.86 -5.49 13.74
CA GLN A 149 3.05 -6.01 13.07
C GLN A 149 2.84 -6.10 11.57
N VAL A 150 3.91 -5.85 10.80
CA VAL A 150 3.99 -6.19 9.37
C VAL A 150 5.27 -6.98 9.13
N SER A 151 5.13 -8.15 8.50
CA SER A 151 6.26 -8.98 8.09
C SER A 151 6.18 -9.31 6.60
N LEU A 152 7.32 -9.41 5.92
CA LEU A 152 7.43 -10.07 4.62
C LEU A 152 7.89 -11.51 4.86
N VAL A 153 7.08 -12.49 4.44
CA VAL A 153 7.41 -13.91 4.61
C VAL A 153 7.72 -14.55 3.27
N TRP A 154 8.66 -15.48 3.27
CA TRP A 154 8.88 -16.43 2.19
C TRP A 154 8.45 -17.82 2.64
N VAL A 155 7.61 -18.48 1.84
CA VAL A 155 7.15 -19.84 2.09
C VAL A 155 7.65 -20.80 1.03
N GLY A 156 8.03 -22.01 1.46
CA GLY A 156 8.45 -23.11 0.61
C GLY A 156 7.27 -23.83 -0.05
N LYS A 157 7.56 -24.86 -0.85
CA LYS A 157 6.52 -25.69 -1.52
C LYS A 157 5.61 -26.47 -0.56
N ASP A 158 6.05 -26.69 0.67
CA ASP A 158 5.30 -27.33 1.75
C ASP A 158 4.55 -26.32 2.63
N TYR A 159 4.56 -25.04 2.24
CA TYR A 159 3.98 -23.91 2.97
C TYR A 159 4.65 -23.61 4.32
N SER A 160 5.80 -24.21 4.61
CA SER A 160 6.62 -23.80 5.75
C SER A 160 7.23 -22.41 5.51
N VAL A 161 7.38 -21.63 6.58
CA VAL A 161 8.07 -20.33 6.52
C VAL A 161 9.58 -20.60 6.42
N VAL A 162 10.16 -20.20 5.29
CA VAL A 162 11.60 -20.31 5.01
C VAL A 162 12.35 -19.10 5.55
N SER A 163 11.76 -17.92 5.44
CA SER A 163 12.29 -16.71 6.07
C SER A 163 11.17 -15.71 6.36
N GLU A 164 11.43 -14.84 7.33
CA GLU A 164 10.56 -13.76 7.73
C GLU A 164 11.41 -12.50 7.97
N GLU A 165 10.99 -11.39 7.37
CA GLU A 165 11.56 -10.07 7.61
C GLU A 165 10.51 -9.19 8.29
N LEU A 166 10.81 -8.76 9.53
CA LEU A 166 9.97 -7.83 10.27
C LEU A 166 10.13 -6.42 9.69
N LEU A 167 9.08 -5.89 9.08
CA LEU A 167 9.08 -4.58 8.42
C LEU A 167 8.56 -3.46 9.33
N TYR A 168 7.64 -3.78 10.23
CA TYR A 168 7.04 -2.84 11.16
C TYR A 168 6.58 -3.55 12.43
N GLN A 169 6.76 -2.88 13.56
CA GLN A 169 6.19 -3.25 14.85
C GLN A 169 5.67 -1.97 15.51
N ALA A 170 4.42 -1.97 15.97
CA ALA A 170 3.89 -0.88 16.79
C ALA A 170 4.67 -0.79 18.09
N SER A 171 4.93 0.43 18.56
CA SER A 171 5.48 0.62 19.91
C SER A 171 4.42 0.22 20.94
N GLU A 172 4.83 -0.34 22.09
CA GLU A 172 3.89 -0.73 23.15
C GLU A 172 2.97 0.42 23.60
N ALA A 173 3.42 1.67 23.50
CA ALA A 173 2.66 2.86 23.84
C ALA A 173 1.44 3.12 22.93
N LEU A 174 1.39 2.51 21.74
CA LEU A 174 0.27 2.62 20.78
C LEU A 174 -0.76 1.49 20.92
N LEU A 175 -0.48 0.46 21.73
CA LEU A 175 -1.31 -0.74 21.86
C LEU A 175 -2.21 -0.73 23.13
N VAL A 176 -2.23 0.37 23.87
CA VAL A 176 -2.95 0.55 25.14
C VAL A 176 -4.28 1.26 24.92
#